data_AF-A0A7S4RGI2-F1
#
_entry.id   AF-A0A7S4RGI2-F1
#
_cell.length_a   1.000
_cell.length_b   1.000
_cell.length_c   1.000
_cell.angle_alpha   90.00
_cell.angle_beta   90.00
_cell.angle_gamma   90.00
#
_symmetry.space_group_name_H-M   'P 1'
#
loop_
_entity.id
_entity.type
_entity.pdbx_description
1 polymer ?
#
loop_
_entity_poly.entity_id
_entity_poly.type
_entity_poly.pdbx_seq_one_letter_code
_entity_poly.pdbx_strand_id
1 'polypeptide(L)'
;EKGDLEYLKIKGGVPFSKVFWFHRCLCLYAMARTHKTKKRKYIAQAKRIHKELNNSLKNKNPNSLHCLSLLNAEKAALTNKKNREDDVRKQYNDAISMSTRGGYVHDTALAQERFADYLYSSVGDLQEAKYHLEKSIQRYTNWGAMGVVEHLHNEYHDVLAGSST
;
A
#
# COMPACT_ATOMS: atom_id res chain seq x y z
N GLU A 1 -5.65 22.92 7.95
CA GLU A 1 -5.09 21.97 6.93
C GLU A 1 -4.28 22.64 5.77
N LYS A 2 -3.78 23.88 5.90
CA LYS A 2 -2.84 24.48 4.92
C LYS A 2 -1.38 24.47 5.40
N GLY A 3 -1.13 24.80 6.67
CA GLY A 3 0.21 24.76 7.29
C GLY A 3 0.76 23.36 7.48
N ASP A 4 -0.12 22.36 7.33
CA ASP A 4 0.25 20.97 7.26
C ASP A 4 1.24 20.76 6.09
N LEU A 5 0.84 20.72 4.83
CA LEU A 5 1.74 20.34 3.73
C LEU A 5 2.97 21.25 3.48
N GLU A 6 3.10 22.34 4.24
CA GLU A 6 4.29 23.18 4.29
C GLU A 6 5.53 22.44 4.81
N TYR A 7 5.38 21.49 5.76
CA TYR A 7 6.51 20.67 6.24
C TYR A 7 7.13 19.76 5.17
N LEU A 8 6.40 19.47 4.07
CA LEU A 8 6.96 18.76 2.92
C LEU A 8 7.83 19.67 2.04
N LYS A 9 7.61 20.99 2.13
CA LYS A 9 8.35 22.01 1.36
C LYS A 9 9.59 22.51 2.08
N ILE A 10 9.67 22.34 3.40
CA ILE A 10 10.87 22.68 4.18
C ILE A 10 11.99 21.74 3.71
N LYS A 11 12.92 22.33 2.95
CA LYS A 11 14.04 21.64 2.33
C LYS A 11 14.91 20.98 3.41
N GLY A 12 14.92 19.65 3.46
CA GLY A 12 16.13 18.91 3.81
C GLY A 12 16.25 18.24 5.17
N GLY A 13 15.27 18.26 6.07
CA GLY A 13 15.45 17.57 7.36
C GLY A 13 14.13 17.16 7.98
N VAL A 14 13.75 15.89 7.82
CA VAL A 14 13.54 14.86 8.86
C VAL A 14 12.98 13.62 8.13
N PRO A 15 13.67 12.45 8.09
CA PRO A 15 13.17 11.23 7.47
C PRO A 15 11.76 10.82 7.96
N PHE A 16 11.45 11.08 9.23
CA PHE A 16 10.16 10.84 9.86
C PHE A 16 8.99 11.51 9.14
N SER A 17 9.20 12.71 8.56
CA SER A 17 8.14 13.39 7.83
C SER A 17 7.68 12.55 6.63
N LYS A 18 8.60 12.00 5.83
CA LYS A 18 8.26 11.29 4.59
C LYS A 18 7.58 9.95 4.84
N VAL A 19 8.08 9.18 5.82
CA VAL A 19 7.47 7.90 6.23
C VAL A 19 6.05 8.14 6.75
N PHE A 20 5.85 9.18 7.57
CA PHE A 20 4.52 9.58 8.03
C PHE A 20 3.58 9.93 6.87
N TRP A 21 4.04 10.74 5.90
CA TRP A 21 3.23 11.12 4.73
C TRP A 21 2.87 9.93 3.85
N PHE A 22 3.80 8.99 3.68
CA PHE A 22 3.57 7.75 2.96
C PHE A 22 2.47 6.92 3.61
N HIS A 23 2.63 6.56 4.90
CA HIS A 23 1.62 5.75 5.60
C HIS A 23 0.28 6.48 5.72
N ARG A 24 0.28 7.79 5.94
CA ARG A 24 -0.96 8.59 5.93
C ARG A 24 -1.67 8.52 4.59
N CYS A 25 -0.94 8.62 3.47
CA CYS A 25 -1.51 8.50 2.13
C CYS A 25 -2.11 7.11 1.92
N LEU A 26 -1.39 6.06 2.35
CA LEU A 26 -1.85 4.68 2.26
C LEU A 26 -3.13 4.44 3.07
N CYS A 27 -3.18 4.92 4.32
CA CYS A 27 -4.36 4.85 5.18
C CYS A 27 -5.56 5.58 4.55
N LEU A 28 -5.35 6.76 3.96
CA LEU A 28 -6.42 7.49 3.27
C LEU A 28 -6.94 6.74 2.04
N TYR A 29 -6.08 6.02 1.32
CA TYR A 29 -6.52 5.17 0.22
C TYR A 29 -7.28 3.94 0.71
N ALA A 30 -6.81 3.25 1.74
CA ALA A 30 -7.52 2.14 2.36
C ALA A 30 -8.91 2.57 2.89
N MET A 31 -8.99 3.69 3.62
CA MET A 31 -10.25 4.26 4.10
C MET A 31 -11.21 4.63 2.96
N ALA A 32 -10.69 5.07 1.81
CA ALA A 32 -11.52 5.37 0.64
C ALA A 32 -12.10 4.12 -0.05
N ARG A 33 -11.50 2.94 0.17
CA ARG A 33 -11.99 1.65 -0.33
C ARG A 33 -13.08 1.08 0.59
N THR A 34 -12.86 1.14 1.90
CA THR A 34 -13.78 0.56 2.90
C THR A 34 -14.98 1.45 3.21
N HIS A 35 -14.79 2.77 3.35
CA HIS A 35 -15.87 3.68 3.72
C HIS A 35 -16.61 4.25 2.51
N LYS A 36 -17.91 3.94 2.40
CA LYS A 36 -18.81 4.54 1.39
C LYS A 36 -19.07 6.02 1.66
N THR A 37 -19.18 6.41 2.93
CA THR A 37 -19.35 7.80 3.36
C THR A 37 -18.03 8.55 3.29
N LYS A 38 -18.02 9.81 2.82
CA LYS A 38 -16.82 10.67 2.73
C LYS A 38 -15.69 10.17 1.82
N LYS A 39 -15.90 9.12 1.01
CA LYS A 39 -14.94 8.60 0.01
C LYS A 39 -14.26 9.71 -0.82
N ARG A 40 -15.04 10.67 -1.32
CA ARG A 40 -14.51 11.81 -2.11
C ARG A 40 -13.52 12.66 -1.31
N LYS A 41 -13.76 12.88 -0.01
CA LYS A 41 -12.87 13.65 0.87
C LYS A 41 -11.54 12.93 1.06
N TYR A 42 -11.57 11.63 1.36
CA TYR A 42 -10.35 10.82 1.54
C TYR A 42 -9.53 10.75 0.26
N ILE A 43 -10.16 10.54 -0.90
CA ILE A 43 -9.48 10.54 -2.20
C ILE A 43 -8.83 11.90 -2.50
N ALA A 44 -9.53 13.01 -2.22
CA ALA A 44 -8.99 14.35 -2.46
C ALA A 44 -7.76 14.62 -1.58
N GLN A 45 -7.82 14.27 -0.29
CA GLN A 45 -6.69 14.42 0.63
C GLN A 45 -5.51 13.53 0.23
N ALA A 46 -5.77 12.26 -0.09
CA ALA A 46 -4.74 11.32 -0.53
C ALA A 46 -4.06 11.78 -1.82
N LYS A 47 -4.83 12.25 -2.82
CA LYS A 47 -4.27 12.78 -4.08
C LYS A 47 -3.38 14.00 -3.86
N ARG A 48 -3.72 14.88 -2.90
CA ARG A 48 -2.88 16.04 -2.56
C ARG A 48 -1.54 15.59 -1.98
N ILE A 49 -1.56 14.69 -0.99
CA ILE A 49 -0.35 14.14 -0.37
C ILE A 49 0.49 13.39 -1.40
N HIS A 50 -0.13 12.52 -2.20
CA HIS A 50 0.55 11.74 -3.23
C HIS A 50 1.24 12.64 -4.25
N LYS A 51 0.59 13.72 -4.71
CA LYS A 51 1.22 14.68 -5.63
C LYS A 51 2.48 15.31 -5.04
N GLU A 52 2.41 15.73 -3.77
CA GLU A 52 3.57 16.33 -3.09
C GLU A 52 4.71 15.32 -2.88
N LEU A 53 4.38 14.07 -2.50
CA LEU A 53 5.35 12.99 -2.39
C LEU A 53 6.02 12.68 -3.74
N ASN A 54 5.24 12.61 -4.81
CA ASN A 54 5.76 12.35 -6.15
C ASN A 54 6.74 13.46 -6.59
N ASN A 55 6.36 14.73 -6.42
CA ASN A 55 7.24 15.86 -6.73
C ASN A 55 8.52 15.86 -5.89
N SER A 56 8.41 15.47 -4.61
CA SER A 56 9.52 15.51 -3.67
C SER A 56 10.50 14.35 -3.86
N LEU A 57 10.02 13.16 -4.22
CA LEU A 57 10.82 11.94 -4.30
C LEU A 57 11.39 11.70 -5.70
N LYS A 58 10.64 12.03 -6.76
CA LYS A 58 11.04 11.77 -8.16
C LYS A 58 12.40 12.38 -8.54
N ASN A 59 12.76 13.52 -7.96
CA ASN A 59 13.98 14.24 -8.31
C ASN A 59 15.11 14.09 -7.26
N LYS A 60 14.89 13.40 -6.14
CA LYS A 60 15.79 13.52 -4.97
C LYS A 60 16.21 12.22 -4.30
N ASN A 61 15.44 11.13 -4.39
CA ASN A 61 15.82 9.90 -3.69
C ASN A 61 15.33 8.63 -4.43
N PRO A 62 16.22 7.89 -5.13
CA PRO A 62 15.86 6.63 -5.75
C PRO A 62 15.41 5.57 -4.73
N ASN A 63 15.91 5.64 -3.49
CA ASN A 63 15.59 4.68 -2.42
C ASN A 63 14.17 4.81 -1.87
N SER A 64 13.35 5.74 -2.38
CA SER A 64 11.94 5.89 -1.98
C SER A 64 10.97 5.67 -3.14
N LEU A 65 11.47 5.18 -4.29
CA LEU A 65 10.64 4.93 -5.46
C LEU A 65 9.65 3.78 -5.25
N HIS A 66 10.00 2.79 -4.42
CA HIS A 66 9.09 1.68 -4.07
C HIS A 66 7.85 2.16 -3.30
N CYS A 67 8.01 3.12 -2.39
CA CYS A 67 6.88 3.75 -1.71
C CYS A 67 5.93 4.44 -2.71
N LEU A 68 6.48 5.18 -3.68
CA LEU A 68 5.67 5.82 -4.71
C LEU A 68 4.95 4.81 -5.60
N SER A 69 5.61 3.71 -5.97
CA SER A 69 4.98 2.66 -6.77
C SER A 69 3.79 2.03 -6.05
N LEU A 70 3.90 1.78 -4.75
CA LEU A 70 2.77 1.27 -3.98
C LEU A 70 1.60 2.27 -3.92
N LEU A 71 1.89 3.56 -3.73
CA LEU A 71 0.85 4.60 -3.76
C LEU A 71 0.19 4.73 -5.15
N ASN A 72 0.93 4.49 -6.22
CA ASN A 72 0.37 4.43 -7.58
C ASN A 72 -0.56 3.24 -7.75
N ALA A 73 -0.15 2.05 -7.28
CA ALA A 73 -0.98 0.86 -7.31
C ALA A 73 -2.30 1.04 -6.54
N GLU A 74 -2.27 1.60 -5.33
CA GLU A 74 -3.47 1.88 -4.54
C GLU A 74 -4.38 2.93 -5.18
N LYS A 75 -3.79 3.96 -5.79
CA LYS A 75 -4.55 4.95 -6.56
C LYS A 75 -5.24 4.29 -7.76
N ALA A 76 -4.55 3.39 -8.46
CA ALA A 76 -5.13 2.64 -9.59
C ALA A 76 -6.26 1.74 -9.11
N ALA A 77 -6.05 0.95 -8.04
CA ALA A 77 -7.06 0.11 -7.40
C ALA A 77 -8.35 0.89 -7.04
N LEU A 78 -8.21 2.13 -6.55
CA LEU A 78 -9.33 2.99 -6.18
C LEU A 78 -10.11 3.60 -7.35
N THR A 79 -9.40 3.89 -8.45
CA THR A 79 -9.96 4.65 -9.58
C THR A 79 -10.32 3.77 -10.76
N ASN A 80 -9.94 2.50 -10.73
CA ASN A 80 -10.16 1.63 -11.86
C ASN A 80 -11.62 1.27 -12.05
N LYS A 81 -11.96 1.26 -13.34
CA LYS A 81 -13.16 0.59 -13.85
C LYS A 81 -12.83 -0.89 -13.97
N LYS A 82 -13.82 -1.78 -13.87
CA LYS A 82 -13.66 -3.24 -13.85
C LYS A 82 -12.79 -3.83 -14.99
N ASN A 83 -12.57 -3.10 -16.07
CA ASN A 83 -11.83 -3.52 -17.26
C ASN A 83 -10.32 -3.21 -17.25
N ARG A 84 -9.72 -2.86 -16.10
CA ARG A 84 -8.29 -2.53 -15.97
C ARG A 84 -7.61 -3.25 -14.81
N GLU A 85 -8.12 -4.41 -14.45
CA GLU A 85 -7.59 -5.21 -13.35
C GLU A 85 -6.10 -5.56 -13.55
N ASP A 86 -5.73 -5.97 -14.76
CA ASP A 86 -4.34 -6.31 -15.13
C ASP A 86 -3.38 -5.14 -14.89
N ASP A 87 -3.80 -3.91 -15.18
CA ASP A 87 -3.00 -2.71 -14.92
C ASP A 87 -2.76 -2.49 -13.42
N VAL A 88 -3.73 -2.87 -12.56
CA VAL A 88 -3.57 -2.79 -11.09
C VAL A 88 -2.63 -3.88 -10.60
N ARG A 89 -2.84 -5.12 -11.05
CA ARG A 89 -2.00 -6.28 -10.71
C ARG A 89 -0.55 -6.00 -11.07
N LYS A 90 -0.31 -5.48 -12.28
CA LYS A 90 1.02 -5.06 -12.72
C LYS A 90 1.65 -4.01 -11.80
N GLN A 91 0.92 -2.97 -11.43
CA GLN A 91 1.44 -1.92 -10.54
C GLN A 91 1.78 -2.42 -9.13
N TYR A 92 0.98 -3.33 -8.57
CA TYR A 92 1.32 -3.98 -7.30
C TYR A 92 2.56 -4.86 -7.45
N ASN A 93 2.63 -5.68 -8.50
CA ASN A 93 3.79 -6.53 -8.76
C ASN A 93 5.07 -5.71 -8.97
N ASP A 94 4.98 -4.55 -9.64
CA ASP A 94 6.10 -3.60 -9.78
C ASP A 94 6.52 -3.07 -8.40
N ALA A 95 5.57 -2.68 -7.54
CA ALA A 95 5.87 -2.19 -6.19
C ALA A 95 6.52 -3.26 -5.29
N ILE A 96 6.01 -4.50 -5.35
CA ILE A 96 6.57 -5.66 -4.65
C ILE A 96 7.98 -5.94 -5.16
N SER A 97 8.18 -5.95 -6.48
CA SER A 97 9.47 -6.22 -7.11
C SER A 97 10.52 -5.17 -6.73
N MET A 98 10.16 -3.88 -6.78
CA MET A 98 11.08 -2.81 -6.43
C MET A 98 11.45 -2.82 -4.94
N SER A 99 10.48 -3.02 -4.04
CA SER A 99 10.76 -3.12 -2.61
C SER A 99 11.61 -4.36 -2.29
N THR A 100 11.33 -5.50 -2.92
CA THR A 100 12.09 -6.74 -2.74
C THR A 100 13.53 -6.57 -3.18
N ARG A 101 13.75 -6.02 -4.39
CA ARG A 101 15.10 -5.78 -4.94
C ARG A 101 15.88 -4.77 -4.12
N GLY A 102 15.18 -3.82 -3.48
CA GLY A 102 15.78 -2.84 -2.57
C GLY A 102 16.07 -3.38 -1.16
N GLY A 103 15.68 -4.61 -0.84
CA GLY A 103 15.86 -5.19 0.50
C GLY A 103 14.89 -4.64 1.56
N TYR A 104 13.83 -3.94 1.16
CA TYR A 104 12.87 -3.32 2.07
C TYR A 104 11.82 -4.33 2.54
N VAL A 105 12.22 -5.26 3.42
CA VAL A 105 11.39 -6.43 3.82
C VAL A 105 10.00 -6.02 4.31
N HIS A 106 9.92 -5.00 5.18
CA HIS A 106 8.65 -4.50 5.74
C HIS A 106 7.78 -3.82 4.69
N ASP A 107 8.37 -3.06 3.75
CA ASP A 107 7.62 -2.43 2.66
C ASP A 107 7.14 -3.45 1.63
N THR A 108 7.91 -4.52 1.39
CA THR A 108 7.47 -5.64 0.56
C THR A 108 6.32 -6.40 1.21
N ALA A 109 6.39 -6.67 2.51
CA ALA A 109 5.31 -7.30 3.26
C ALA A 109 4.03 -6.45 3.17
N LEU A 110 4.16 -5.14 3.37
CA LEU A 110 3.06 -4.19 3.24
C LEU A 110 2.49 -4.17 1.82
N ALA A 111 3.33 -4.11 0.79
CA ALA A 111 2.87 -4.14 -0.61
C ALA A 111 2.10 -5.42 -0.94
N GLN A 112 2.54 -6.58 -0.42
CA GLN A 112 1.84 -7.86 -0.60
C GLN A 112 0.51 -7.90 0.16
N GLU A 113 0.46 -7.41 1.39
CA GLU A 113 -0.77 -7.29 2.17
C GLU A 113 -1.81 -6.44 1.43
N ARG A 114 -1.41 -5.24 0.98
CA ARG A 114 -2.29 -4.32 0.27
C ARG A 114 -2.78 -4.88 -1.07
N PHE A 115 -1.94 -5.66 -1.76
CA PHE A 115 -2.33 -6.34 -2.99
C PHE A 115 -3.34 -7.46 -2.71
N ALA A 116 -3.10 -8.28 -1.68
CA ALA A 116 -4.04 -9.31 -1.28
C ALA A 116 -5.41 -8.74 -0.88
N ASP A 117 -5.42 -7.64 -0.12
CA ASP A 117 -6.65 -6.91 0.20
C ASP A 117 -7.41 -6.47 -1.06
N TYR A 118 -6.70 -6.01 -2.10
CA TYR A 118 -7.30 -5.68 -3.39
C TYR A 118 -7.89 -6.90 -4.11
N LEU A 119 -7.13 -7.99 -4.19
CA LEU A 119 -7.58 -9.24 -4.80
C LEU A 119 -8.81 -9.80 -4.08
N TYR A 120 -8.81 -9.78 -2.75
CA TYR A 120 -9.93 -10.23 -1.94
C TYR A 120 -11.17 -9.34 -2.08
N SER A 121 -11.04 -8.03 -1.85
CA SER A 121 -12.19 -7.13 -1.73
C SER A 121 -12.75 -6.63 -3.06
N SER A 122 -11.92 -6.51 -4.09
CA SER A 122 -12.28 -5.82 -5.34
C SER A 122 -12.37 -6.77 -6.54
N VAL A 123 -11.53 -7.81 -6.57
CA VAL A 123 -11.50 -8.80 -7.66
C VAL A 123 -12.29 -10.06 -7.31
N GLY A 124 -12.18 -10.55 -6.07
CA GLY A 124 -12.72 -11.83 -5.63
C GLY A 124 -11.79 -13.03 -5.91
N ASP A 125 -10.52 -12.79 -6.20
CA ASP A 125 -9.52 -13.84 -6.47
C ASP A 125 -8.89 -14.34 -5.18
N LEU A 126 -9.56 -15.31 -4.53
CA LEU A 126 -9.16 -15.82 -3.22
C LEU A 126 -7.82 -16.57 -3.25
N GLN A 127 -7.51 -17.26 -4.34
CA GLN A 127 -6.28 -18.05 -4.45
C GLN A 127 -5.06 -17.12 -4.52
N GLU A 128 -5.10 -16.10 -5.37
CA GLU A 128 -3.99 -15.15 -5.46
C GLU A 128 -3.91 -14.25 -4.22
N ALA A 129 -5.06 -13.85 -3.65
CA ALA A 129 -5.08 -13.13 -2.37
C ALA A 129 -4.39 -13.93 -1.26
N LYS A 130 -4.70 -15.23 -1.14
CA LYS A 130 -4.06 -16.13 -0.17
C LYS A 130 -2.54 -16.20 -0.39
N TYR A 131 -2.11 -16.42 -1.62
CA TYR A 131 -0.68 -16.47 -1.94
C TYR A 131 0.06 -15.21 -1.48
N HIS A 132 -0.49 -14.02 -1.75
CA HIS A 132 0.13 -12.77 -1.33
C HIS A 132 0.08 -12.57 0.19
N LEU A 133 -1.00 -12.97 0.87
CA LEU A 133 -1.10 -12.96 2.33
C LEU A 133 -0.04 -13.84 2.99
N GLU A 134 0.13 -15.09 2.53
CA GLU A 134 1.14 -16.00 3.07
C GLU A 134 2.55 -15.44 2.92
N LYS A 135 2.86 -14.84 1.77
CA LYS A 135 4.15 -14.18 1.55
C LYS A 135 4.32 -12.94 2.45
N SER A 136 3.26 -12.16 2.67
CA SER A 136 3.28 -11.03 3.59
C SER A 136 3.54 -11.48 5.03
N ILE A 137 2.81 -12.49 5.51
CA ILE A 137 2.97 -13.10 6.84
C ILE A 137 4.38 -13.65 7.02
N GLN A 138 4.93 -14.37 6.04
CA GLN A 138 6.30 -14.86 6.09
C GLN A 138 7.31 -13.72 6.27
N ARG A 139 7.14 -12.62 5.53
CA ARG A 139 8.05 -11.46 5.61
C ARG A 139 7.91 -10.71 6.93
N TYR A 140 6.69 -10.51 7.42
CA TYR A 140 6.46 -9.89 8.72
C TYR A 140 7.00 -10.75 9.87
N THR A 141 6.86 -12.07 9.78
CA THR A 141 7.45 -13.03 10.73
C THR A 141 8.97 -12.89 10.74
N ASN A 142 9.60 -12.93 9.57
CA ASN A 142 11.05 -12.79 9.45
C ASN A 142 11.56 -11.43 9.94
N TRP A 143 10.75 -10.37 9.82
CA TRP A 143 11.07 -9.05 10.34
C TRP A 143 10.80 -8.90 11.86
N GLY A 144 10.04 -9.83 12.46
CA GLY A 144 9.70 -9.81 13.89
C GLY A 144 8.41 -9.07 14.24
N ALA A 145 7.57 -8.71 13.27
CA ALA A 145 6.33 -7.97 13.48
C ALA A 145 5.15 -8.90 13.85
N MET A 146 5.29 -9.65 14.95
CA MET A 146 4.33 -10.70 15.33
C MET A 146 2.90 -10.19 15.61
N GLY A 147 2.75 -8.96 16.12
CA GLY A 147 1.42 -8.36 16.31
C GLY A 147 0.67 -8.12 15.00
N VAL A 148 1.39 -7.80 13.91
CA VAL A 148 0.79 -7.68 12.56
C VAL A 148 0.44 -9.06 12.02
N VAL A 149 1.30 -10.06 12.25
CA VAL A 149 1.04 -11.45 11.84
C VAL A 149 -0.24 -11.98 12.49
N GLU A 150 -0.41 -11.80 13.80
CA GLU A 150 -1.61 -12.21 14.51
C GLU A 150 -2.86 -11.47 13.99
N HIS A 151 -2.74 -10.16 13.75
CA HIS A 151 -3.82 -9.39 13.16
C HIS A 151 -4.25 -9.92 11.78
N LEU A 152 -3.29 -10.21 10.89
CA LEU A 152 -3.58 -10.75 9.56
C LEU A 152 -4.21 -12.14 9.61
N HIS A 153 -3.76 -13.01 10.53
CA HIS A 153 -4.38 -14.31 10.74
C HIS A 153 -5.84 -14.19 11.19
N ASN A 154 -6.14 -13.23 12.07
CA ASN A 154 -7.50 -13.00 12.54
C ASN A 154 -8.40 -12.38 11.47
N GLU A 155 -7.91 -11.36 10.75
CA GLU A 155 -8.69 -10.66 9.73
C GLU A 155 -8.98 -11.54 8.51
N TYR A 156 -7.99 -12.29 8.05
CA TYR A 156 -8.08 -13.11 6.83
C TYR A 156 -8.21 -14.61 7.12
N HIS A 157 -8.72 -15.00 8.29
CA HIS A 157 -8.86 -16.40 8.69
C HIS A 157 -9.60 -17.24 7.64
N ASP A 158 -10.68 -16.72 7.06
CA ASP A 158 -11.46 -17.39 6.00
C ASP A 158 -10.62 -17.68 4.74
N VAL A 159 -9.83 -16.71 4.31
CA VAL A 159 -8.99 -16.81 3.11
C VAL A 159 -7.82 -17.77 3.35
N LEU A 160 -7.24 -17.75 4.55
CA LEU A 160 -6.11 -18.60 4.91
C LEU A 160 -6.54 -20.06 5.17
N ALA A 161 -7.73 -20.28 5.73
CA ALA A 161 -8.27 -21.62 6.01
C ALA A 161 -8.72 -22.38 4.74
N GLY A 162 -9.09 -21.68 3.67
CA GLY A 162 -9.65 -22.23 2.43
C GLY A 162 -8.69 -23.03 1.52
N SER A 163 -7.76 -23.80 2.09
CA SER A 163 -6.73 -24.56 1.34
C SER A 163 -6.43 -25.92 1.97
N SER A 164 -7.47 -26.61 2.41
CA SER A 164 -7.41 -28.04 2.70
C SER A 164 -8.37 -28.78 1.76
N THR A 165 -8.00 -28.85 0.48
CA THR A 165 -8.52 -29.82 -0.49
C THR A 165 -7.45 -30.07 -1.53
#